data_AF-A0A946UDV0-F1
#
_entry.id   AF-A0A946UDV0-F1
#
_cell.length_a   1.000
_cell.length_b   1.000
_cell.length_c   1.000
_cell.angle_alpha   90.00
_cell.angle_beta   90.00
_cell.angle_gamma   90.00
#
_symmetry.space_group_name_H-M   'P 1'
#
loop_
_entity.id
_entity.type
_entity.pdbx_description
1 polymer ?
#
loop_
_entity_poly.entity_id
_entity_poly.type
_entity_poly.pdbx_seq_one_letter_code
_entity_poly.pdbx_strand_id
1 'polypeptide(L)'
;MAQFGKYNFMWLTLSLIGLLFGAALTRELPDAVTLQILEIGSIVLLMVSLLSLKTDRRWIKWFIAILGIMLLQVVFQHVMPGTLFEYAYLLLLLLFFVLAAWLVGKAVLFTGEVDLNKVVGSISLYLMIGLIFSIVYTILLEFQPTAIKGLEAGQWYENMPSTTYFSFVTLTTLGYGDMSPASYIAEVIVILEAVTGMFYIAIIVASLIGSLRQR
;
A
#
# COMPACT_ATOMS: atom_id res chain seq x y z
N MET A 1 -23.02 -23.37 8.82
CA MET A 1 -22.19 -23.43 7.59
C MET A 1 -22.60 -22.27 6.68
N ALA A 2 -21.88 -21.15 6.73
CA ALA A 2 -22.09 -20.05 5.79
C ALA A 2 -21.10 -20.25 4.62
N GLN A 3 -21.61 -20.55 3.43
CA GLN A 3 -20.83 -20.50 2.20
C GLN A 3 -20.45 -19.04 1.92
N PHE A 4 -19.27 -18.65 2.38
CA PHE A 4 -18.65 -17.39 1.98
C PHE A 4 -18.38 -17.46 0.47
N GLY A 5 -19.03 -16.59 -0.30
CA GLY A 5 -18.78 -16.48 -1.73
C GLY A 5 -17.30 -16.23 -2.00
N LYS A 6 -16.76 -16.92 -3.00
CA LYS A 6 -15.34 -16.88 -3.40
C LYS A 6 -14.81 -15.43 -3.40
N TYR A 7 -13.73 -15.17 -2.66
CA TYR A 7 -12.98 -13.90 -2.72
C TYR A 7 -12.67 -13.57 -4.18
N ASN A 8 -12.69 -12.29 -4.57
CA ASN A 8 -12.30 -11.89 -5.92
C ASN A 8 -11.07 -10.98 -5.83
N PHE A 9 -9.90 -11.59 -5.75
CA PHE A 9 -8.64 -10.87 -5.62
C PHE A 9 -8.24 -10.14 -6.90
N MET A 10 -8.88 -10.43 -8.04
CA MET A 10 -8.64 -9.69 -9.29
C MET A 10 -9.04 -8.23 -9.16
N TRP A 11 -10.21 -7.93 -8.58
CA TRP A 11 -10.64 -6.54 -8.38
C TRP A 11 -9.73 -5.78 -7.44
N LEU A 12 -9.26 -6.45 -6.37
CA LEU A 12 -8.26 -5.88 -5.46
C LEU A 12 -6.95 -5.56 -6.20
N THR A 13 -6.45 -6.49 -7.01
CA THR A 13 -5.20 -6.29 -7.74
C THR A 13 -5.33 -5.16 -8.75
N LEU A 14 -6.44 -5.12 -9.50
CA LEU A 14 -6.73 -4.06 -10.45
C LEU A 14 -6.85 -2.69 -9.77
N SER A 15 -7.45 -2.62 -8.58
CA SER A 15 -7.55 -1.34 -7.86
C SER A 15 -6.20 -0.86 -7.35
N LEU A 16 -5.32 -1.76 -6.90
CA LEU A 16 -3.96 -1.42 -6.48
C LEU A 16 -3.10 -0.98 -7.68
N ILE A 17 -3.19 -1.67 -8.81
CA ILE A 17 -2.53 -1.25 -10.05
C ILE A 17 -3.06 0.12 -10.47
N GLY A 18 -4.38 0.33 -10.45
CA GLY A 18 -5.00 1.62 -10.72
C GLY A 18 -4.49 2.73 -9.78
N LEU A 19 -4.21 2.41 -8.51
CA LEU A 19 -3.64 3.35 -7.55
C LEU A 19 -2.22 3.75 -7.95
N LEU A 20 -1.38 2.78 -8.35
CA LEU A 20 -0.02 3.06 -8.84
C LEU A 20 -0.03 3.90 -10.11
N PHE A 21 -0.92 3.61 -11.06
CA PHE A 21 -1.10 4.43 -12.26
C PHE A 21 -1.61 5.83 -11.93
N GLY A 22 -2.56 5.95 -10.99
CA GLY A 22 -3.06 7.23 -10.52
C GLY A 22 -1.94 8.10 -9.94
N ALA A 23 -1.07 7.52 -9.11
CA ALA A 23 0.09 8.21 -8.55
C ALA A 23 1.17 8.58 -9.58
N ALA A 24 1.25 7.86 -10.70
CA ALA A 24 2.16 8.22 -11.79
C ALA A 24 1.63 9.42 -12.59
N LEU A 25 0.32 9.43 -12.88
CA LEU A 25 -0.32 10.48 -13.68
C LEU A 25 -0.27 11.85 -13.00
N THR A 26 -0.20 11.87 -11.66
CA THR A 26 -0.23 13.10 -10.86
C THR A 26 1.04 13.93 -10.97
N ARG A 27 2.16 13.35 -11.41
CA ARG A 27 3.38 14.12 -11.70
C ARG A 27 3.28 14.98 -12.96
N GLU A 28 2.34 14.66 -13.85
CA GLU A 28 2.20 15.32 -15.16
C GLU A 28 1.07 16.37 -15.16
N LEU A 29 0.34 16.53 -14.05
CA LEU A 29 -0.85 17.40 -13.95
C LEU A 29 -0.60 18.63 -13.05
N PRO A 30 -1.26 19.79 -13.32
CA PRO A 30 -1.15 20.99 -12.49
C PRO A 30 -1.68 20.82 -11.05
N ASP A 31 -0.93 21.34 -10.07
CA ASP A 31 -1.07 21.12 -8.62
C ASP A 31 -2.50 21.18 -8.05
N ALA A 32 -3.32 22.15 -8.48
CA ALA A 32 -4.66 22.36 -7.92
C ALA A 32 -5.67 21.26 -8.31
N VAL A 33 -5.48 20.62 -9.47
CA VAL A 33 -6.35 19.52 -9.95
C VAL A 33 -5.82 18.17 -9.43
N THR A 34 -4.51 18.09 -9.21
CA THR A 34 -3.79 16.90 -8.76
C THR A 34 -4.21 16.44 -7.37
N LEU A 35 -4.36 17.37 -6.41
CA LEU A 35 -4.73 17.07 -5.03
C LEU A 35 -6.13 16.45 -4.90
N GLN A 36 -7.14 17.07 -5.50
CA GLN A 36 -8.53 16.60 -5.40
C GLN A 36 -8.75 15.26 -6.13
N ILE A 37 -8.07 15.04 -7.25
CA ILE A 37 -8.15 13.77 -7.98
C ILE A 37 -7.45 12.64 -7.21
N LEU A 38 -6.33 12.92 -6.54
CA LEU A 38 -5.62 11.94 -5.71
C LEU A 38 -6.44 11.50 -4.50
N GLU A 39 -7.02 12.45 -3.78
CA GLU A 39 -7.78 12.15 -2.56
C GLU A 39 -9.04 11.34 -2.89
N ILE A 40 -9.81 11.77 -3.88
CA ILE A 40 -11.05 11.08 -4.26
C ILE A 40 -10.73 9.75 -4.94
N GLY A 41 -9.74 9.71 -5.83
CA GLY A 41 -9.32 8.51 -6.54
C GLY A 41 -8.77 7.43 -5.61
N SER A 42 -7.93 7.81 -4.64
CA SER A 42 -7.39 6.88 -3.64
C SER A 42 -8.50 6.32 -2.75
N ILE A 43 -9.41 7.15 -2.23
CA ILE A 43 -10.54 6.69 -1.41
C ILE A 43 -11.44 5.71 -2.17
N VAL A 44 -11.72 6.00 -3.45
CA VAL A 44 -12.53 5.09 -4.30
C VAL A 44 -11.81 3.77 -4.50
N LEU A 45 -10.51 3.77 -4.80
CA LEU A 45 -9.74 2.54 -5.00
C LEU A 45 -9.56 1.73 -3.71
N LEU A 46 -9.44 2.39 -2.56
CA LEU A 46 -9.44 1.76 -1.24
C LEU A 46 -10.82 1.16 -0.95
N MET A 47 -11.92 1.82 -1.30
CA MET A 47 -13.27 1.27 -1.16
C MET A 47 -13.49 0.05 -2.05
N VAL A 48 -13.02 0.07 -3.31
CA VAL A 48 -13.06 -1.10 -4.20
C VAL A 48 -12.24 -2.26 -3.64
N SER A 49 -11.08 -1.96 -3.04
CA SER A 49 -10.25 -2.94 -2.32
C SER A 49 -11.04 -3.61 -1.19
N LEU A 50 -11.77 -2.84 -0.36
CA LEU A 50 -12.61 -3.40 0.70
C LEU A 50 -13.75 -4.26 0.21
N LEU A 51 -14.47 -3.83 -0.83
CA LEU A 51 -15.60 -4.58 -1.38
C LEU A 51 -15.14 -5.90 -2.02
N SER A 52 -13.89 -5.94 -2.49
CA SER A 52 -13.26 -7.16 -3.02
C SER A 52 -12.95 -8.18 -1.92
N LEU A 53 -12.69 -7.69 -0.70
CA LEU A 53 -12.50 -8.51 0.49
C LEU A 53 -13.86 -8.91 1.07
N LYS A 54 -14.39 -10.06 0.59
CA LYS A 54 -15.60 -10.71 1.14
C LYS A 54 -15.35 -11.28 2.55
N THR A 55 -15.03 -10.40 3.48
CA THR A 55 -14.72 -10.71 4.88
C THR A 55 -15.94 -10.53 5.76
N ASP A 56 -15.89 -11.08 6.97
CA ASP A 56 -16.88 -10.85 8.02
C ASP A 56 -17.31 -9.38 8.13
N ARG A 57 -18.62 -9.18 8.36
CA ARG A 57 -19.24 -7.85 8.53
C ARG A 57 -18.55 -6.99 9.60
N ARG A 58 -17.85 -7.59 10.58
CA ARG A 58 -17.09 -6.86 11.61
C ARG A 58 -15.90 -6.11 11.01
N TRP A 59 -15.09 -6.75 10.16
CA TRP A 59 -13.93 -6.11 9.52
C TRP A 59 -14.36 -5.02 8.55
N ILE A 60 -15.41 -5.26 7.76
CA ILE A 60 -15.96 -4.27 6.84
C ILE A 60 -16.37 -2.99 7.61
N LYS A 61 -17.00 -3.12 8.78
CA LYS A 61 -17.35 -1.97 9.63
C LYS A 61 -16.12 -1.18 10.09
N TRP A 62 -15.04 -1.86 10.51
CA TRP A 62 -13.79 -1.20 10.90
C TRP A 62 -13.16 -0.45 9.74
N PHE A 63 -13.09 -1.06 8.56
CA PHE A 63 -12.52 -0.38 7.40
C PHE A 63 -13.37 0.81 6.92
N ILE A 64 -14.70 0.68 6.92
CA ILE A 64 -15.60 1.81 6.62
C ILE A 64 -15.42 2.93 7.66
N ALA A 65 -15.24 2.60 8.94
CA ALA A 65 -14.98 3.60 9.98
C ALA A 65 -13.64 4.32 9.73
N ILE A 66 -12.57 3.58 9.41
CA ILE A 66 -11.26 4.18 9.07
C ILE A 66 -11.40 5.10 7.85
N LEU A 67 -12.01 4.64 6.76
CA LEU A 67 -12.23 5.48 5.57
C LEU A 67 -13.09 6.71 5.86
N GLY A 68 -14.13 6.57 6.70
CA GLY A 68 -14.95 7.69 7.13
C GLY A 68 -14.15 8.73 7.91
N ILE A 69 -13.26 8.31 8.82
CA ILE A 69 -12.37 9.21 9.56
C ILE A 69 -11.41 9.91 8.60
N MET A 70 -10.82 9.20 7.65
CA MET A 70 -9.92 9.79 6.65
C MET A 70 -10.63 10.83 5.79
N LEU A 71 -11.87 10.55 5.34
CA LEU A 71 -12.68 11.51 4.60
C LEU A 71 -12.99 12.77 5.44
N LEU A 72 -13.32 12.58 6.72
CA LEU A 72 -13.56 13.71 7.62
C LEU A 72 -12.30 14.57 7.78
N GLN A 73 -11.13 13.95 7.96
CA GLN A 73 -9.86 14.70 8.06
C GLN A 73 -9.60 15.57 6.83
N VAL A 74 -9.82 15.04 5.61
CA VAL A 74 -9.68 15.80 4.36
C VAL A 74 -10.59 17.03 4.35
N VAL A 75 -11.85 16.89 4.76
CA VAL A 75 -12.81 18.02 4.84
C VAL A 75 -12.37 19.04 5.88
N PHE A 76 -11.90 18.58 7.05
CA PHE A 76 -11.44 19.48 8.12
C PHE A 76 -10.16 20.23 7.75
N GLN A 77 -9.24 19.62 7.01
CA GLN A 77 -7.99 20.26 6.57
C GLN A 77 -8.24 21.48 5.67
N HIS A 78 -9.32 21.47 4.88
CA HIS A 78 -9.72 22.62 4.06
C HIS A 78 -10.19 23.82 4.90
N VAL A 79 -10.68 23.59 6.12
CA VAL A 79 -11.19 24.63 7.02
C VAL A 79 -10.10 25.08 8.00
N MET A 80 -9.28 24.16 8.48
CA MET A 80 -8.21 24.38 9.46
C MET A 80 -6.94 23.64 9.01
N PRO A 81 -6.07 24.27 8.20
CA PRO A 81 -4.82 23.65 7.80
C PRO A 81 -3.92 23.45 9.02
N GLY A 82 -3.39 22.24 9.18
CA GLY A 82 -2.50 21.91 10.30
C GLY A 82 -1.78 20.58 10.08
N THR A 83 -0.48 20.56 10.38
CA THR A 83 0.41 19.40 10.17
C THR A 83 -0.02 18.16 10.95
N LEU A 84 -0.66 18.34 12.12
CA LEU A 84 -1.18 17.21 12.91
C LEU A 84 -2.19 16.34 12.14
N PHE A 85 -2.98 16.93 11.25
CA PHE A 85 -3.95 16.18 10.45
C PHE A 85 -3.27 15.34 9.37
N GLU A 86 -2.17 15.82 8.80
CA GLU A 86 -1.38 15.09 7.79
C GLU A 86 -0.71 13.85 8.40
N TYR A 87 -0.07 14.01 9.55
CA TYR A 87 0.48 12.87 10.30
C TYR A 87 -0.59 11.85 10.66
N ALA A 88 -1.75 12.31 11.14
CA ALA A 88 -2.86 11.42 11.49
C ALA A 88 -3.42 10.68 10.26
N TYR A 89 -3.50 11.36 9.12
CA TYR A 89 -3.94 10.76 7.86
C TYR A 89 -2.99 9.65 7.40
N LEU A 90 -1.68 9.93 7.36
CA LEU A 90 -0.66 8.94 6.97
C LEU A 90 -0.65 7.72 7.90
N LEU A 91 -0.80 7.93 9.21
CA LEU A 91 -0.89 6.83 10.19
C LEU A 91 -2.16 5.98 9.99
N LEU A 92 -3.30 6.60 9.69
CA LEU A 92 -4.53 5.87 9.38
C LEU A 92 -4.42 5.11 8.05
N LEU A 93 -3.79 5.69 7.04
CA LEU A 93 -3.52 5.04 5.76
C LEU A 93 -2.60 3.83 5.94
N LEU A 94 -1.53 3.98 6.74
CA LEU A 94 -0.63 2.88 7.09
C LEU A 94 -1.40 1.76 7.81
N LEU A 95 -2.20 2.10 8.82
CA LEU A 95 -3.02 1.15 9.57
C LEU A 95 -4.00 0.41 8.63
N PHE A 96 -4.66 1.12 7.73
CA PHE A 96 -5.55 0.54 6.73
C PHE A 96 -4.84 -0.52 5.89
N PHE A 97 -3.68 -0.18 5.31
CA PHE A 97 -2.94 -1.10 4.45
C PHE A 97 -2.39 -2.30 5.22
N VAL A 98 -1.88 -2.11 6.44
CA VAL A 98 -1.40 -3.20 7.29
C VAL A 98 -2.53 -4.18 7.65
N LEU A 99 -3.71 -3.67 8.06
CA LEU A 99 -4.87 -4.51 8.37
C LEU A 99 -5.38 -5.25 7.13
N ALA A 100 -5.43 -4.56 6.00
CA ALA A 100 -5.86 -5.16 4.74
C ALA A 100 -4.86 -6.24 4.27
N ALA A 101 -3.56 -5.99 4.36
CA ALA A 101 -2.51 -6.94 4.01
C ALA A 101 -2.56 -8.16 4.93
N TRP A 102 -2.78 -7.97 6.23
CA TRP A 102 -2.94 -9.08 7.18
C TRP A 102 -4.15 -9.96 6.84
N LEU A 103 -5.29 -9.34 6.51
CA LEU A 103 -6.51 -10.04 6.14
C LEU A 103 -6.36 -10.82 4.82
N VAL A 104 -5.73 -10.21 3.81
CA VAL A 104 -5.40 -10.88 2.54
C VAL A 104 -4.42 -12.01 2.75
N GLY A 105 -3.34 -11.77 3.51
CA GLY A 105 -2.33 -12.79 3.83
C GLY A 105 -2.95 -13.99 4.55
N LYS A 106 -3.86 -13.76 5.50
CA LYS A 106 -4.62 -14.83 6.14
C LYS A 106 -5.44 -15.64 5.15
N ALA A 107 -6.10 -14.97 4.20
CA ALA A 107 -6.93 -15.62 3.19
C ALA A 107 -6.12 -16.37 2.13
N VAL A 108 -4.95 -15.86 1.73
CA VAL A 108 -4.15 -16.39 0.62
C VAL A 108 -3.15 -17.45 1.09
N LEU A 109 -2.41 -17.19 2.19
CA LEU A 109 -1.28 -18.04 2.61
C LEU A 109 -1.71 -19.24 3.46
N PHE A 110 -2.84 -19.17 4.16
CA PHE A 110 -3.21 -20.14 5.20
C PHE A 110 -4.49 -20.93 4.92
N THR A 111 -5.09 -20.82 3.73
CA THR A 111 -6.32 -21.55 3.40
C THR A 111 -6.13 -22.43 2.17
N GLY A 112 -6.66 -23.66 2.20
CA GLY A 112 -7.03 -24.55 1.07
C GLY A 112 -6.04 -24.78 -0.09
N GLU A 113 -6.54 -25.37 -1.19
CA GLU A 113 -5.76 -25.61 -2.42
C GLU A 113 -5.38 -24.32 -3.16
N VAL A 114 -4.21 -24.29 -3.78
CA VAL A 114 -3.75 -23.16 -4.60
C VAL A 114 -4.56 -23.10 -5.89
N ASP A 115 -5.37 -22.04 -6.03
CA ASP A 115 -6.06 -21.71 -7.28
C ASP A 115 -5.56 -20.38 -7.86
N LEU A 116 -5.91 -20.08 -9.11
CA LEU A 116 -5.48 -18.86 -9.80
C LEU A 116 -5.88 -17.59 -9.02
N ASN A 117 -7.02 -17.63 -8.32
CA ASN A 117 -7.47 -16.51 -7.52
C ASN A 117 -6.55 -16.26 -6.31
N LYS A 118 -6.03 -17.29 -5.65
CA LYS A 118 -4.99 -17.14 -4.62
C LYS A 118 -3.67 -16.65 -5.17
N VAL A 119 -3.27 -17.08 -6.37
CA VAL A 119 -2.07 -16.53 -7.02
C VAL A 119 -2.23 -15.02 -7.21
N VAL A 120 -3.38 -14.57 -7.74
CA VAL A 120 -3.69 -13.13 -7.87
C VAL A 120 -3.75 -12.44 -6.51
N GLY A 121 -4.29 -13.09 -5.48
CA GLY A 121 -4.26 -12.59 -4.10
C GLY A 121 -2.85 -12.45 -3.51
N SER A 122 -1.92 -13.30 -3.92
CA SER A 122 -0.50 -13.16 -3.52
C SER A 122 0.17 -12.00 -4.25
N ILE A 123 -0.23 -11.71 -5.49
CA ILE A 123 0.29 -10.54 -6.22
C ILE A 123 -0.21 -9.27 -5.54
N SER A 124 -1.50 -9.18 -5.20
CA SER A 124 -2.01 -7.99 -4.50
C SER A 124 -1.34 -7.79 -3.14
N LEU A 125 -1.10 -8.85 -2.37
CA LEU A 125 -0.37 -8.74 -1.11
C LEU A 125 1.05 -8.19 -1.30
N TYR A 126 1.76 -8.58 -2.36
CA TYR A 126 3.08 -8.03 -2.69
C TYR A 126 3.02 -6.53 -3.00
N LEU A 127 2.02 -6.10 -3.79
CA LEU A 127 1.78 -4.68 -4.07
C LEU A 127 1.46 -3.89 -2.79
N MET A 128 0.68 -4.48 -1.89
CA MET A 128 0.35 -3.85 -0.61
C MET A 128 1.57 -3.69 0.29
N ILE A 129 2.51 -4.66 0.30
CA ILE A 129 3.78 -4.53 1.04
C ILE A 129 4.57 -3.32 0.53
N GLY A 130 4.71 -3.15 -0.79
CA GLY A 130 5.35 -1.96 -1.36
C GLY A 130 4.64 -0.66 -0.97
N LEU A 131 3.31 -0.62 -1.01
CA LEU A 131 2.57 0.57 -0.57
C LEU A 131 2.73 0.86 0.93
N ILE A 132 2.85 -0.16 1.78
CA ILE A 132 3.13 0.00 3.22
C ILE A 132 4.50 0.67 3.41
N PHE A 133 5.55 0.18 2.75
CA PHE A 133 6.88 0.77 2.86
C PHE A 133 6.93 2.18 2.26
N SER A 134 6.24 2.42 1.15
CA SER A 134 6.04 3.76 0.59
C SER A 134 5.51 4.75 1.64
N ILE A 135 4.43 4.39 2.35
CA ILE A 135 3.86 5.23 3.40
C ILE A 135 4.85 5.42 4.56
N VAL A 136 5.59 4.37 4.95
CA VAL A 136 6.62 4.47 5.99
C VAL A 136 7.73 5.44 5.59
N TYR A 137 8.19 5.44 4.34
CA TYR A 137 9.17 6.41 3.84
C TYR A 137 8.61 7.82 3.78
N THR A 138 7.35 7.99 3.37
CA THR A 138 6.69 9.30 3.38
C THR A 138 6.62 9.85 4.80
N ILE A 139 6.19 9.05 5.78
CA ILE A 139 6.19 9.43 7.19
C ILE A 139 7.61 9.78 7.66
N LEU A 140 8.62 9.02 7.26
CA LEU A 140 10.02 9.31 7.61
C LEU A 140 10.47 10.66 7.07
N LEU A 141 10.10 11.03 5.84
CA LEU A 141 10.42 12.33 5.25
C LEU A 141 9.75 13.49 5.97
N GLU A 142 8.52 13.31 6.47
CA GLU A 142 7.85 14.32 7.30
C GLU A 142 8.61 14.62 8.59
N PHE A 143 9.21 13.60 9.22
CA PHE A 143 10.05 13.78 10.41
C PHE A 143 11.47 14.24 10.09
N GLN A 144 12.04 13.74 9.01
CA GLN A 144 13.41 13.99 8.59
C GLN A 144 13.45 14.22 7.06
N PRO A 145 13.32 15.47 6.59
CA PRO A 145 13.30 15.80 5.16
C PRO A 145 14.54 15.35 4.39
N THR A 146 15.67 15.16 5.09
CA THR A 146 16.94 14.73 4.50
C THR A 146 17.17 13.21 4.59
N ALA A 147 16.16 12.41 4.95
CA ALA A 147 16.31 10.96 5.16
C ALA A 147 16.57 10.15 3.88
N ILE A 148 16.23 10.69 2.70
CA ILE A 148 16.42 10.05 1.40
C ILE A 148 17.14 11.04 0.46
N LYS A 149 18.28 10.62 -0.10
CA LYS A 149 19.00 11.37 -1.14
C LYS A 149 18.35 11.14 -2.51
N GLY A 150 18.47 12.11 -3.41
CA GLY A 150 17.86 12.07 -4.74
C GLY A 150 16.39 12.48 -4.76
N LEU A 151 15.88 13.00 -3.64
CA LEU A 151 14.54 13.54 -3.49
C LEU A 151 14.63 14.95 -2.89
N GLU A 152 13.90 15.90 -3.49
CA GLU A 152 13.60 17.17 -2.82
C GLU A 152 12.34 16.97 -1.98
N ALA A 153 12.46 17.14 -0.66
CA ALA A 153 11.34 16.94 0.25
C ALA A 153 10.32 18.07 0.09
N GLY A 154 9.16 17.71 -0.47
CA GLY A 154 7.97 18.56 -0.53
C GLY A 154 6.97 18.16 0.56
N GLN A 155 5.70 18.49 0.31
CA GLN A 155 4.59 17.98 1.15
C GLN A 155 4.43 16.47 0.98
N TRP A 156 3.79 15.80 1.95
CA TRP A 156 3.63 14.33 1.93
C TRP A 156 3.03 13.80 0.61
N TYR A 157 2.07 14.52 0.02
CA TYR A 157 1.39 14.11 -1.21
C TYR A 157 2.26 14.28 -2.47
N GLU A 158 3.23 15.20 -2.45
CA GLU A 158 4.26 15.36 -3.50
C GLU A 158 5.35 14.29 -3.36
N ASN A 159 5.67 13.92 -2.12
CA ASN A 159 6.67 12.90 -1.82
C ASN A 159 6.18 11.47 -2.13
N MET A 160 4.89 11.21 -1.98
CA MET A 160 4.30 9.86 -2.05
C MET A 160 4.60 9.11 -3.38
N PRO A 161 4.47 9.72 -4.57
CA PRO A 161 4.85 9.05 -5.82
C PRO A 161 6.33 8.64 -5.85
N SER A 162 7.21 9.49 -5.32
CA SER A 162 8.65 9.25 -5.28
C SER A 162 9.03 8.18 -4.27
N THR A 163 8.43 8.18 -3.08
CA THR A 163 8.65 7.14 -2.06
C THR A 163 8.03 5.80 -2.48
N THR A 164 6.94 5.82 -3.25
CA THR A 164 6.38 4.62 -3.89
C THR A 164 7.36 4.03 -4.88
N TYR A 165 7.92 4.85 -5.76
CA TYR A 165 8.95 4.41 -6.68
C TYR A 165 10.17 3.83 -5.93
N PHE A 166 10.69 4.55 -4.93
CA PHE A 166 11.82 4.09 -4.12
C PHE A 166 11.55 2.74 -3.43
N SER A 167 10.35 2.58 -2.86
CA SER A 167 9.91 1.35 -2.23
C SER A 167 9.87 0.19 -3.23
N PHE A 168 9.19 0.34 -4.36
CA PHE A 168 9.11 -0.75 -5.34
C PHE A 168 10.47 -1.11 -5.94
N VAL A 169 11.35 -0.14 -6.20
CA VAL A 169 12.72 -0.38 -6.66
C VAL A 169 13.55 -1.13 -5.60
N THR A 170 13.34 -0.84 -4.32
CA THR A 170 14.02 -1.53 -3.20
C THR A 170 13.46 -2.93 -2.98
N LEU A 171 12.14 -3.06 -2.89
CA LEU A 171 11.41 -4.31 -2.65
C LEU A 171 11.71 -5.35 -3.74
N THR A 172 11.81 -4.91 -5.00
CA THR A 172 12.16 -5.76 -6.14
C THR A 172 13.66 -5.97 -6.32
N THR A 173 14.49 -5.41 -5.44
CA THR A 173 15.96 -5.47 -5.48
C THR A 173 16.56 -4.91 -6.78
N LEU A 174 15.85 -4.00 -7.45
CA LEU A 174 16.25 -3.39 -8.71
C LEU A 174 17.35 -2.35 -8.52
N GLY A 175 17.19 -1.48 -7.51
CA GLY A 175 18.25 -0.59 -7.03
C GLY A 175 18.90 0.31 -8.09
N TYR A 176 18.11 1.10 -8.83
CA TYR A 176 18.65 2.00 -9.88
C TYR A 176 19.71 2.98 -9.39
N GLY A 177 19.72 3.34 -8.11
CA GLY A 177 20.75 4.17 -7.47
C GLY A 177 20.53 5.68 -7.62
N ASP A 178 19.42 6.09 -8.22
CA ASP A 178 18.95 7.47 -8.29
C ASP A 178 18.47 7.99 -6.94
N MET A 179 17.91 7.12 -6.09
CA MET A 179 17.54 7.42 -4.72
C MET A 179 18.24 6.47 -3.74
N SER A 180 18.63 6.97 -2.57
CA SER A 180 19.33 6.16 -1.55
C SER A 180 19.02 6.64 -0.12
N PRO A 181 19.05 5.73 0.89
CA PRO A 181 18.87 6.15 2.28
C PRO A 181 20.03 7.05 2.71
N ALA A 182 19.71 8.06 3.50
CA ALA A 182 20.67 9.07 3.96
C ALA A 182 20.74 9.17 5.49
N SER A 183 19.76 8.59 6.19
CA SER A 183 19.73 8.47 7.65
C SER A 183 19.81 7.01 8.09
N TYR A 184 20.33 6.77 9.30
CA TYR A 184 20.42 5.42 9.86
C TYR A 184 19.06 4.72 9.96
N ILE A 185 17.98 5.48 10.22
CA ILE A 185 16.62 4.93 10.25
C ILE A 185 16.18 4.51 8.84
N ALA A 186 16.45 5.32 7.82
CA ALA A 186 16.16 4.97 6.43
C ALA A 186 16.92 3.71 6.00
N GLU A 187 18.21 3.57 6.38
CA GLU A 187 19.02 2.38 6.08
C GLU A 187 18.39 1.11 6.67
N VAL A 188 17.95 1.15 7.92
CA VAL A 188 17.29 -0.01 8.56
C VAL A 188 15.98 -0.37 7.85
N ILE A 189 15.17 0.63 7.46
CA ILE A 189 13.90 0.38 6.76
C ILE A 189 14.17 -0.26 5.38
N VAL A 190 15.15 0.24 4.63
CA VAL A 190 15.57 -0.31 3.33
C VAL A 190 16.04 -1.76 3.47
N ILE A 191 16.83 -2.07 4.51
CA ILE A 191 17.27 -3.45 4.79
C ILE A 191 16.06 -4.35 5.05
N LEU A 192 15.14 -3.92 5.91
CA LEU A 192 13.93 -4.69 6.23
C LEU A 192 13.04 -4.91 5.00
N GLU A 193 12.91 -3.90 4.16
CA GLU A 193 12.14 -3.98 2.91
C GLU A 193 12.76 -4.98 1.93
N ALA A 194 14.06 -4.88 1.67
CA ALA A 194 14.77 -5.76 0.75
C ALA A 194 14.70 -7.23 1.21
N VAL A 195 14.88 -7.46 2.52
CA VAL A 195 14.71 -8.78 3.14
C VAL A 195 13.27 -9.28 2.94
N THR A 196 12.28 -8.44 3.24
CA THR A 196 10.86 -8.79 3.09
C THR A 196 10.52 -9.17 1.65
N GLY A 197 10.96 -8.38 0.66
CA GLY A 197 10.72 -8.63 -0.76
C GLY A 197 11.32 -9.96 -1.23
N MET A 198 12.59 -10.21 -0.92
CA MET A 198 13.28 -11.44 -1.30
C MET A 198 12.63 -12.69 -0.67
N PHE A 199 12.35 -12.66 0.64
CA PHE A 199 11.70 -13.79 1.32
C PHE A 199 10.27 -14.01 0.82
N TYR A 200 9.54 -12.93 0.51
CA TYR A 200 8.18 -13.05 -0.02
C TYR A 200 8.15 -13.84 -1.32
N ILE A 201 8.99 -13.45 -2.30
CA ILE A 201 9.07 -14.14 -3.60
C ILE A 201 9.46 -15.61 -3.39
N ALA A 202 10.46 -15.87 -2.54
CA ALA A 202 10.91 -17.24 -2.26
C ALA A 202 9.80 -18.11 -1.65
N ILE A 203 9.06 -17.60 -0.66
CA ILE A 203 7.95 -18.31 -0.01
C ILE A 203 6.83 -18.60 -1.00
N ILE A 204 6.43 -17.62 -1.82
CA ILE A 204 5.35 -17.81 -2.80
C ILE A 204 5.74 -18.84 -3.85
N VAL A 205 6.94 -18.77 -4.41
CA VAL A 205 7.42 -19.75 -5.41
C VAL A 205 7.48 -21.15 -4.80
N ALA A 206 8.03 -21.29 -3.60
CA ALA A 206 8.08 -22.57 -2.90
C ALA A 206 6.67 -23.13 -2.63
N SER A 207 5.72 -22.28 -2.22
CA SER A 207 4.34 -22.69 -1.95
C SER A 207 3.62 -23.17 -3.22
N LEU A 208 3.83 -22.49 -4.35
CA LEU A 208 3.25 -22.87 -5.64
C LEU A 208 3.81 -24.22 -6.12
N ILE A 209 5.12 -24.40 -6.11
CA ILE A 209 5.78 -25.67 -6.51
C ILE A 209 5.33 -26.82 -5.58
N GLY A 210 5.28 -26.57 -4.27
CA GLY A 210 4.79 -27.55 -3.30
C GLY A 210 3.37 -28.02 -3.58
N SER A 211 2.49 -27.10 -3.99
CA SER A 211 1.10 -27.44 -4.35
C SER A 211 0.99 -28.25 -5.64
N LEU A 212 1.84 -28.01 -6.63
CA LEU A 212 1.86 -28.75 -7.89
C LEU A 212 2.34 -30.19 -7.71
N ARG A 213 3.30 -30.43 -6.81
CA ARG A 213 3.83 -31.77 -6.52
C ARG A 213 2.81 -32.70 -5.85
N GLN A 214 1.76 -32.14 -5.24
CA GLN A 214 0.69 -32.91 -4.59
C GLN A 214 -0.44 -33.31 -5.55
N ARG A 215 -0.41 -32.85 -6.81
CA ARG A 215 -1.31 -33.27 -7.89
C ARG A 215 -0.64 -34.30 -8.79
#